data_AF-A0A1B0ALQ2-F1
#
_entry.id   AF-A0A1B0ALQ2-F1
#
_cell.length_a   1.000
_cell.length_b   1.000
_cell.length_c   1.000
_cell.angle_alpha   90.00
_cell.angle_beta   90.00
_cell.angle_gamma   90.00
#
_symmetry.space_group_name_H-M   'P 1'
#
loop_
_entity.id
_entity.type
_entity.pdbx_description
1 polymer ?
#
loop_
_entity_poly.entity_id
_entity_poly.type
_entity_poly.pdbx_seq_one_letter_code
_entity_poly.pdbx_strand_id
1 'polypeptide(L)'
;DYPGQCYYEDLQQPIPVSQSFKPINRDGRCESIYCRNDFVLEIGICPRHNMQETDECSIVSDLTKAYPDCCPKYVCKKAEDNFI
;
A
#
# COMPACT_ATOMS: atom_id res chain seq x y z
N ASP A 1 -12.47 24.42 -7.84
CA ASP A 1 -11.45 24.63 -6.81
C ASP A 1 -11.76 23.82 -5.57
N TYR A 2 -10.73 23.18 -5.01
CA TYR A 2 -10.78 22.48 -3.72
C TYR A 2 -9.95 23.27 -2.69
N PRO A 3 -10.43 24.43 -2.22
CA PRO A 3 -9.66 25.26 -1.30
C PRO A 3 -9.40 24.51 0.01
N GLY A 4 -8.16 24.57 0.50
CA GLY A 4 -7.79 23.94 1.76
C GLY A 4 -7.59 22.41 1.68
N GLN A 5 -7.44 21.84 0.48
CA GLN A 5 -7.29 20.39 0.28
C GLN A 5 -6.22 20.13 -0.80
N CYS A 6 -5.58 18.97 -0.72
CA CYS A 6 -4.80 18.47 -1.84
C CYS A 6 -5.76 17.84 -2.86
N TYR A 7 -5.39 17.83 -4.13
CA TYR A 7 -6.13 17.10 -5.16
C TYR A 7 -5.22 16.00 -5.73
N TYR A 8 -5.66 14.75 -5.67
CA TYR A 8 -4.88 13.64 -6.21
C TYR A 8 -5.45 13.19 -7.56
N GLU A 9 -4.74 13.51 -8.64
CA GLU A 9 -5.20 13.32 -10.02
C GLU A 9 -5.50 11.85 -10.35
N ASP A 10 -4.67 10.90 -9.86
CA ASP A 10 -4.86 9.46 -10.09
C ASP A 10 -6.17 8.90 -9.50
N LEU A 11 -6.76 9.60 -8.52
CA LEU A 11 -8.03 9.25 -7.89
C LEU A 11 -9.16 10.21 -8.24
N GLN A 12 -8.85 11.31 -8.93
CA GLN A 12 -9.79 12.38 -9.27
C GLN A 12 -10.59 12.88 -8.05
N GLN A 13 -9.97 12.92 -6.87
CA GLN A 13 -10.65 13.31 -5.64
C GLN A 13 -9.77 14.22 -4.77
N PRO A 14 -10.40 15.08 -3.96
CA PRO A 14 -9.69 15.86 -2.96
C PRO A 14 -9.33 15.02 -1.73
N ILE A 15 -8.18 15.32 -1.14
CA ILE A 15 -7.68 14.73 0.10
C ILE A 15 -7.59 15.85 1.15
N PRO A 16 -8.35 15.78 2.26
CA PRO A 16 -8.31 16.80 3.29
C PRO A 16 -6.92 16.93 3.91
N VAL A 17 -6.52 18.16 4.21
CA VAL A 17 -5.27 18.47 4.93
C VAL A 17 -5.23 17.74 6.27
N SER A 18 -4.04 17.26 6.65
CA SER A 18 -3.79 16.47 7.86
C SER A 18 -4.56 15.14 7.91
N GLN A 19 -5.07 14.64 6.77
CA GLN A 19 -5.72 13.34 6.70
C GLN A 19 -5.01 12.40 5.73
N SER A 20 -5.09 11.11 6.05
CA SER A 20 -4.61 10.03 5.19
C SER A 20 -5.78 9.32 4.51
N PHE A 21 -5.67 9.10 3.22
CA PHE A 21 -6.55 8.25 2.44
C PHE A 21 -5.78 7.01 1.96
N LYS A 22 -6.40 5.83 2.09
CA LYS A 22 -5.80 4.53 1.78
C LYS A 22 -6.79 3.72 0.92
N PRO A 23 -6.73 3.85 -0.40
CA PRO A 23 -7.66 3.16 -1.29
C PRO A 23 -7.50 1.64 -1.19
N ILE A 24 -8.60 0.93 -1.43
CA ILE A 24 -8.64 -0.53 -1.61
C ILE A 24 -9.13 -0.85 -3.03
N ASN A 25 -8.92 -2.10 -3.46
CA ASN A 25 -9.36 -2.63 -4.75
C ASN A 25 -8.84 -1.83 -5.96
N ARG A 26 -7.60 -1.33 -5.88
CA ARG A 26 -6.94 -0.67 -7.01
C ARG A 26 -5.92 -1.58 -7.64
N ASP A 27 -6.09 -1.82 -8.93
CA ASP A 27 -5.20 -2.69 -9.69
C ASP A 27 -3.75 -2.21 -9.61
N GLY A 28 -2.86 -3.09 -9.14
CA GLY A 28 -1.43 -2.81 -8.95
C GLY A 28 -1.07 -1.70 -7.95
N ARG A 29 -2.01 -1.12 -7.19
CA ARG A 29 -1.74 0.01 -6.28
C ARG A 29 -2.11 -0.29 -4.83
N CYS A 30 -1.10 -0.26 -3.97
CA CYS A 30 -1.21 -0.33 -2.53
C CYS A 30 -0.41 0.84 -1.94
N GLU A 31 -1.10 1.90 -1.56
CA GLU A 31 -0.47 3.17 -1.18
C GLU A 31 -1.25 3.87 -0.07
N SER A 32 -0.56 4.74 0.67
CA SER A 32 -1.14 5.69 1.61
C SER A 32 -0.91 7.09 1.09
N ILE A 33 -1.96 7.89 0.99
CA ILE A 33 -1.90 9.26 0.47
C ILE A 33 -2.21 10.20 1.63
N TYR A 34 -1.25 11.03 2.02
CA TYR A 34 -1.40 11.99 3.09
C TYR A 34 -1.27 13.41 2.54
N CYS A 35 -2.27 14.25 2.79
CA CYS A 35 -2.18 15.67 2.45
C CYS A 35 -1.56 16.43 3.62
N ARG A 36 -0.33 16.91 3.44
CA ARG A 36 0.36 17.72 4.44
C ARG A 36 -0.24 19.12 4.54
N ASN A 37 0.11 19.84 5.61
CA ASN A 37 -0.38 21.20 5.88
C ASN A 37 0.11 22.26 4.88
N ASP A 38 1.14 21.95 4.11
CA ASP A 38 1.68 22.78 3.03
C ASP A 38 1.13 22.37 1.65
N PHE A 39 0.03 21.61 1.62
CA PHE A 39 -0.66 21.13 0.40
C PHE A 39 0.19 20.23 -0.48
N VAL A 40 1.22 19.59 0.09
CA VAL A 40 2.01 18.56 -0.57
C VAL A 40 1.39 17.19 -0.30
N LEU A 41 1.16 16.42 -1.36
CA LEU A 41 0.79 15.01 -1.25
C LEU A 41 2.03 14.17 -0.93
N GLU A 42 1.99 13.50 0.22
CA GLU A 42 2.95 12.47 0.58
C GLU A 42 2.34 11.10 0.26
N ILE A 43 3.02 10.35 -0.61
CA ILE A 43 2.57 9.03 -1.07
C ILE A 43 3.51 7.97 -0.49
N GLY A 44 2.99 7.18 0.44
CA GLY A 44 3.65 6.00 0.99
C GLY A 44 3.36 4.78 0.12
N ILE A 45 4.40 4.17 -0.44
CA ILE A 45 4.31 2.94 -1.24
C ILE A 45 4.83 1.73 -0.44
N CYS A 46 4.51 0.53 -0.89
CA CYS A 46 5.04 -0.68 -0.28
C CYS A 46 6.58 -0.74 -0.39
N PRO A 47 7.26 -1.27 0.64
CA PRO A 47 8.69 -1.50 0.58
C PRO A 47 9.01 -2.49 -0.54
N ARG A 48 10.08 -2.21 -1.29
CA ARG A 48 10.59 -3.13 -2.31
C ARG A 48 11.31 -4.29 -1.62
N HIS A 49 11.00 -5.52 -2.02
CA HIS A 49 11.77 -6.71 -1.66
C HIS A 49 12.54 -7.21 -2.89
N ASN A 50 13.77 -7.69 -2.69
CA ASN A 50 14.56 -8.34 -3.74
C ASN A 50 14.45 -9.88 -3.70
N MET A 51 13.39 -10.39 -3.06
CA MET A 51 13.12 -11.83 -2.99
C MET A 51 12.51 -12.30 -4.31
N GLN A 52 12.93 -13.47 -4.76
CA GLN A 52 12.37 -14.14 -5.92
C GLN A 52 11.45 -15.27 -5.47
N GLU A 53 10.37 -15.50 -6.22
CA GLU A 53 9.51 -16.65 -5.99
C GLU A 53 10.28 -17.96 -6.25
N THR A 54 9.95 -18.97 -5.47
CA THR A 54 10.49 -20.32 -5.57
C THR A 54 9.34 -21.33 -5.51
N ASP A 55 9.62 -22.62 -5.69
CA ASP A 55 8.60 -23.67 -5.57
C ASP A 55 7.97 -23.75 -4.16
N GLU A 56 8.66 -23.21 -3.17
CA GLU A 56 8.26 -23.22 -1.76
C GLU A 56 7.75 -21.88 -1.26
N CYS A 57 8.09 -20.78 -1.94
CA CYS A 57 7.79 -19.44 -1.48
C CYS A 57 7.20 -18.56 -2.58
N SER A 58 6.13 -17.85 -2.24
CA SER A 58 5.42 -16.97 -3.18
C SER A 58 5.29 -15.57 -2.61
N ILE A 59 5.21 -14.59 -3.50
CA ILE A 59 4.94 -13.20 -3.13
C ILE A 59 3.43 -12.99 -3.23
N VAL A 60 2.78 -12.82 -2.08
CA VAL A 60 1.33 -12.68 -2.01
C VAL A 60 0.96 -11.25 -1.63
N SER A 61 0.03 -10.64 -2.36
CA SER A 61 -0.58 -9.36 -2.05
C SER A 61 -2.10 -9.50 -1.91
N ASP A 62 -2.72 -8.61 -1.15
CA ASP A 62 -4.17 -8.61 -0.93
C ASP A 62 -4.73 -7.20 -1.09
N LEU A 63 -5.04 -6.85 -2.34
CA LEU A 63 -5.53 -5.52 -2.71
C LEU A 63 -6.93 -5.20 -2.15
N THR A 64 -7.62 -6.17 -1.52
CA THR A 64 -8.88 -5.91 -0.82
C THR A 64 -8.68 -5.18 0.51
N LYS A 65 -7.44 -5.13 1.01
CA LYS A 65 -7.06 -4.44 2.25
C LYS A 65 -6.43 -3.08 1.97
N ALA A 66 -6.47 -2.21 2.97
CA ALA A 66 -5.83 -0.90 2.92
C ALA A 66 -4.32 -1.01 3.19
N TYR A 67 -3.55 -0.01 2.75
CA TYR A 67 -2.13 0.10 3.13
C TYR A 67 -1.97 0.16 4.66
N PRO A 68 -1.03 -0.58 5.26
CA PRO A 68 0.03 -1.39 4.64
C PRO A 68 -0.35 -2.87 4.42
N ASP A 69 -1.57 -3.29 4.74
CA ASP A 69 -1.95 -4.71 4.74
C ASP A 69 -2.08 -5.32 3.34
N CYS A 70 -2.31 -4.49 2.31
CA CYS A 70 -2.26 -4.92 0.92
C CYS A 70 -0.86 -5.15 0.37
N CYS A 71 0.20 -4.78 1.11
CA CYS A 71 1.56 -4.87 0.60
C CYS A 71 2.00 -6.32 0.36
N PRO A 72 2.83 -6.56 -0.68
CA PRO A 72 3.37 -7.89 -0.94
C PRO A 72 4.11 -8.45 0.26
N LYS A 73 3.83 -9.72 0.60
CA LYS A 73 4.49 -10.47 1.66
C LYS A 73 5.09 -11.74 1.06
N TYR A 74 6.31 -12.05 1.47
CA TYR A 74 6.95 -13.31 1.11
C TYR A 74 6.43 -14.41 2.03
N VAL A 75 5.69 -15.35 1.46
CA VAL A 75 5.06 -16.44 2.20
C VAL A 75 5.66 -17.75 1.69
N CYS A 76 6.39 -18.43 2.56
CA CYS A 76 6.87 -19.79 2.30
C CYS A 76 5.90 -20.81 2.88
N LYS A 77 5.72 -21.93 2.18
CA LYS A 77 5.25 -23.16 2.80
C LYS A 77 6.19 -23.41 3.98
N LYS A 78 5.67 -23.38 5.20
CA LYS A 78 6.47 -23.78 6.36
C LYS A 78 7.02 -25.17 6.04
N ALA A 79 8.34 -25.35 6.08
CA ALA A 79 8.83 -26.63 6.56
C ALA A 79 8.16 -26.79 7.93
N GLU A 80 7.33 -27.81 8.07
CA GLU A 80 6.62 -28.08 9.32
C GLU A 80 7.57 -27.87 10.49
N ASP A 81 7.12 -27.11 11.49
CA ASP A 81 7.85 -26.77 12.69
C ASP A 81 8.33 -28.07 13.41
N ASN A 82 9.43 -28.65 12.95
CA ASN A 82 10.18 -29.70 13.65
C ASN A 82 11.19 -29.02 14.57
N PHE A 83 10.68 -28.25 15.53
CA PHE A 83 11.40 -28.00 16.78
C PHE A 83 10.94 -29.04 17.79
N ILE A 84 11.58 -30.22 17.75
CA ILE A 84 11.68 -31.16 18.88
C ILE A 84 13.14 -31.19 19.31
#